data_AF-X1GBX9-F1
#
_entry.id   AF-X1GBX9-F1
#
_cell.length_a   1.000
_cell.length_b   1.000
_cell.length_c   1.000
_cell.angle_alpha   90.00
_cell.angle_beta   90.00
_cell.angle_gamma   90.00
#
_symmetry.space_group_name_H-M   'P 1'
#
loop_
_entity.id
_entity.type
_entity.pdbx_description
1 polymer ?
#
loop_
_entity_poly.entity_id
_entity_poly.type
_entity_poly.pdbx_seq_one_letter_code
_entity_poly.pdbx_strand_id
1 'polypeptide(L)'
;DFVKRKTYLDQWQELVMDKILYQLPLFSSQSYSIAWSNLKNLNSSWSIDKNLPNLVWEGLHEGQNNIETLNLEGSWSDLNPLLTDDGPSNVVTDLLMMNMLELDPSNKPLATSIIKEWSRIDNSKFKFTIRDNIYWAPSYNIIGRNEYSDELNPDRISQLMTGVRGGYSNGQNQKVTVKDVIFTLLACSNSLVSETPSYFYWLSDVYEDPIDENSFIIEIDGNPSTSEKEPYADFWWRLNFPLLPEFFLNSSDTTITQTISGINMTGLYASIVNTPAWESFSESAFGC
;
A
#
# COMPACT_ATOMS: atom_id res chain seq x y z
N ASP A 1 -35.25 7.06 -8.40
CA ASP A 1 -34.96 8.48 -8.63
C ASP A 1 -33.80 8.91 -7.75
N PHE A 2 -32.62 9.06 -8.35
CA PHE A 2 -31.35 9.36 -7.70
C PHE A 2 -31.33 10.77 -7.10
N VAL A 3 -31.92 11.74 -7.81
CA VAL A 3 -31.97 13.15 -7.39
C VAL A 3 -32.73 13.27 -6.08
N LYS A 4 -33.89 12.60 -5.97
CA LYS A 4 -34.68 12.59 -4.73
C LYS A 4 -33.92 12.05 -3.52
N ARG A 5 -33.13 10.98 -3.67
CA ARG A 5 -32.40 10.38 -2.53
C ARG A 5 -31.28 11.30 -2.05
N LYS A 6 -30.54 11.91 -2.97
CA LYS A 6 -29.51 12.91 -2.64
C LYS A 6 -30.13 14.11 -1.91
N THR A 7 -31.24 14.65 -2.42
CA THR A 7 -31.94 15.76 -1.77
C THR A 7 -32.41 15.42 -0.34
N TYR A 8 -32.86 14.20 -0.09
CA TYR A 8 -33.24 13.79 1.27
C TYR A 8 -32.03 13.68 2.21
N LEU A 9 -30.88 13.18 1.74
CA LEU A 9 -29.64 13.12 2.52
C LEU A 9 -29.12 14.52 2.86
N ASP A 10 -29.10 15.42 1.88
CA ASP A 10 -28.67 16.81 2.06
C ASP A 10 -29.59 17.53 3.08
N GLN A 11 -30.91 17.36 2.96
CA GLN A 11 -31.89 17.92 3.91
C GLN A 11 -31.75 17.34 5.32
N TRP A 12 -31.43 16.05 5.44
CA TRP A 12 -31.22 15.42 6.74
C TRP A 12 -29.95 15.94 7.41
N GLN A 13 -28.88 16.11 6.62
CA GLN A 13 -27.61 16.63 7.08
C GLN A 13 -27.74 18.10 7.52
N GLU A 14 -28.43 18.94 6.74
CA GLU A 14 -28.76 20.31 7.14
C GLU A 14 -29.59 20.34 8.43
N LEU A 15 -30.61 19.49 8.56
CA LEU A 15 -31.49 19.46 9.73
C LEU A 15 -30.76 19.01 11.00
N VAL A 16 -29.79 18.11 10.89
CA VAL A 16 -28.90 17.72 12.00
C VAL A 16 -27.98 18.88 12.40
N MET A 17 -27.38 19.57 11.43
CA MET A 17 -26.51 20.72 11.69
C MET A 17 -27.27 21.88 12.34
N ASP A 18 -28.48 22.18 11.86
CA ASP A 18 -29.32 23.28 12.33
C ASP A 18 -29.95 23.05 13.71
N LYS A 19 -30.26 21.78 14.06
CA LYS A 19 -31.00 21.45 15.29
C LYS A 19 -30.14 20.97 16.44
N ILE A 20 -28.92 20.49 16.20
CA ILE A 20 -28.12 19.79 17.23
C ILE A 20 -26.85 20.56 17.64
N LEU A 21 -26.33 21.53 16.88
CA LEU A 21 -25.02 22.13 17.15
C LEU A 21 -25.06 23.63 17.51
N TYR A 22 -25.35 23.94 18.78
CA TYR A 22 -24.92 25.21 19.43
C TYR A 22 -23.71 25.02 20.36
N GLN A 23 -23.05 23.87 20.31
CA GLN A 23 -21.80 23.61 21.02
C GLN A 23 -20.82 23.04 20.00
N LEU A 24 -19.64 23.65 19.86
CA LEU A 24 -18.47 22.96 19.32
C LEU A 24 -18.40 21.61 20.05
N PRO A 25 -18.45 20.46 19.36
CA PRO A 25 -18.49 19.19 20.05
C PRO A 25 -17.20 19.05 20.84
N LEU A 26 -17.27 19.17 22.17
CA LEU A 26 -16.18 18.87 23.10
C LEU A 26 -15.73 17.40 23.01
N PHE A 27 -16.45 16.59 22.21
CA PHE A 27 -16.19 15.18 21.92
C PHE A 27 -15.63 14.95 20.51
N SER A 28 -15.42 15.98 19.69
CA SER A 28 -14.62 15.78 18.47
C SER A 28 -13.17 15.66 18.89
N SER A 29 -12.52 14.55 18.51
CA SER A 29 -11.08 14.40 18.71
C SER A 29 -10.36 15.61 18.13
N GLN A 30 -9.64 16.34 18.98
CA GLN A 30 -8.77 17.42 18.55
C GLN A 30 -7.36 16.87 18.50
N SER A 31 -6.76 16.88 17.31
CA SER A 31 -5.36 16.56 17.14
C SER A 31 -4.54 17.84 17.28
N TYR A 32 -3.62 17.84 18.23
CA TYR A 32 -2.65 18.91 18.42
C TYR A 32 -1.30 18.40 17.92
N SER A 33 -0.66 19.16 17.05
CA SER A 33 0.73 18.91 16.66
C SER A 33 1.61 19.96 17.33
N ILE A 34 2.67 19.50 17.97
CA ILE A 34 3.73 20.36 18.50
C ILE A 34 4.98 20.01 17.70
N ALA A 35 5.59 21.03 17.12
CA ALA A 35 6.82 20.90 16.38
C ALA A 35 7.82 21.92 16.88
N TRP A 36 9.11 21.57 16.77
CA TRP A 36 10.18 22.49 17.10
C TRP A 36 10.21 23.66 16.11
N SER A 37 10.46 24.87 16.61
CA SER A 37 10.44 26.10 15.80
C SER A 37 11.50 26.14 14.67
N ASN A 38 12.53 25.30 14.79
CA ASN A 38 13.60 25.14 13.81
C ASN A 38 13.35 23.96 12.83
N LEU A 39 12.26 23.20 12.99
CA LEU A 39 11.78 22.26 11.98
C LEU A 39 10.98 23.05 10.93
N LYS A 40 11.52 23.16 9.72
CA LYS A 40 10.90 23.86 8.60
C LYS A 40 10.14 22.89 7.70
N ASN A 41 9.15 23.44 6.99
CA ASN A 41 8.33 22.75 5.98
C ASN A 41 7.50 21.56 6.48
N LEU A 42 7.34 21.39 7.79
CA LEU A 42 6.40 20.41 8.33
C LEU A 42 4.98 20.76 7.89
N ASN A 43 4.33 19.83 7.21
CA ASN A 43 2.91 19.86 6.92
C ASN A 43 2.20 18.88 7.85
N SER A 44 1.44 19.42 8.81
CA SER A 44 0.71 18.62 9.81
C SER A 44 -0.43 17.79 9.22
N SER A 45 -0.81 18.02 7.96
CA SER A 45 -1.78 17.19 7.24
C SER A 45 -1.17 15.97 6.54
N TRP A 46 0.16 15.88 6.52
CA TRP A 46 0.90 14.79 5.89
C TRP A 46 1.45 13.84 6.93
N SER A 47 1.58 12.57 6.55
CA SER A 47 2.29 11.55 7.32
C SER A 47 3.79 11.82 7.34
N ILE A 48 4.53 11.17 8.23
CA ILE A 48 5.96 11.45 8.46
C ILE A 48 6.81 11.12 7.23
N ASP A 49 6.53 10.01 6.56
CA ASP A 49 7.13 9.56 5.30
C ASP A 49 7.01 10.63 4.19
N LYS A 50 5.86 11.28 4.08
CA LYS A 50 5.61 12.37 3.11
C LYS A 50 6.31 13.67 3.49
N ASN A 51 6.42 13.92 4.79
CA ASN A 51 7.12 15.09 5.28
C ASN A 51 8.64 14.95 5.09
N LEU A 52 9.22 13.79 5.38
CA LEU A 52 10.67 13.57 5.49
C LEU A 52 11.52 14.16 4.36
N PRO A 53 11.19 13.98 3.06
CA PRO A 53 11.96 14.57 1.97
C PRO A 53 12.01 16.10 1.97
N ASN A 54 11.04 16.73 2.64
CA ASN A 54 10.86 18.17 2.67
C ASN A 54 11.27 18.80 4.01
N LEU A 55 11.42 17.99 5.06
CA LEU A 55 11.80 18.46 6.39
C LEU A 55 13.24 18.95 6.41
N VAL A 56 13.43 20.14 6.96
CA VAL A 56 14.75 20.73 7.16
C VAL A 56 14.88 21.18 8.61
N TRP A 57 15.97 20.81 9.25
CA TRP A 57 16.34 21.27 10.59
C TRP A 57 17.37 22.39 10.51
N GLU A 58 17.05 23.54 11.10
CA GLU A 58 18.01 24.63 11.28
C GLU A 58 18.65 24.55 12.67
N GLY A 59 19.75 23.81 12.77
CA GLY A 59 20.49 23.59 14.03
C GLY A 59 19.94 22.43 14.88
N LEU A 60 20.52 22.25 16.07
CA LEU A 60 20.11 21.23 17.04
C LEU A 60 19.15 21.82 18.08
N HIS A 61 18.23 21.01 18.61
CA HIS A 61 17.45 21.35 19.80
C HIS A 61 17.97 20.61 21.04
N GLU A 62 17.49 21.01 22.22
CA GLU A 62 17.87 20.39 23.49
C GLU A 62 17.51 18.90 23.50
N GLY A 63 18.52 18.04 23.72
CA GLY A 63 18.38 16.58 23.68
C GLY A 63 18.72 15.92 22.33
N GLN A 64 18.91 16.70 21.25
CA GLN A 64 19.32 16.15 19.95
C GLN A 64 20.85 16.12 19.81
N ASN A 65 21.42 14.94 19.61
CA ASN A 65 22.87 14.77 19.43
C ASN A 65 23.34 15.01 17.99
N ASN A 66 22.49 14.74 16.99
CA ASN A 66 22.77 14.97 15.57
C ASN A 66 21.44 15.12 14.77
N ILE A 67 21.52 15.64 13.55
CA ILE A 67 20.39 15.77 12.61
C ILE A 67 20.29 14.60 11.62
N GLU A 68 21.18 13.62 11.72
CA GLU A 68 21.31 12.49 10.78
C GLU A 68 20.45 11.29 11.22
N THR A 69 20.05 11.24 12.49
CA THR A 69 19.26 10.16 13.06
C THR A 69 17.85 10.64 13.39
N LEU A 70 16.85 9.93 12.87
CA LEU A 70 15.47 10.05 13.34
C LEU A 70 15.17 8.90 14.30
N ASN A 71 14.87 9.24 15.56
CA ASN A 71 14.40 8.27 16.54
C ASN A 71 12.88 8.24 16.53
N LEU A 72 12.31 7.07 16.23
CA LEU A 72 10.88 6.81 16.38
C LEU A 72 10.67 6.08 17.70
N GLU A 73 9.83 6.64 18.56
CA GLU A 73 9.43 5.97 19.80
C GLU A 73 8.28 5.01 19.55
N GLY A 74 8.35 3.81 20.13
CA GLY A 74 7.31 2.78 20.03
C GLY A 74 7.89 1.41 19.72
N SER A 75 7.31 0.38 20.34
CA SER A 75 7.54 -1.01 19.93
C SER A 75 6.60 -1.32 18.77
N TRP A 76 7.14 -1.79 17.65
CA TRP A 76 6.37 -2.41 16.58
C TRP A 76 6.27 -3.91 16.84
N SER A 77 5.19 -4.55 16.37
CA SER A 77 4.97 -5.98 16.57
C SER A 77 5.25 -6.82 15.31
N ASP A 78 4.84 -6.31 14.15
CA ASP A 78 4.98 -6.96 12.85
C ASP A 78 5.19 -5.90 11.75
N LEU A 79 5.97 -6.20 10.72
CA LEU A 79 6.21 -5.29 9.57
C LEU A 79 5.59 -5.82 8.27
N ASN A 80 4.85 -6.91 8.32
CA ASN A 80 4.03 -7.39 7.22
C ASN A 80 2.76 -6.54 7.12
N PRO A 81 2.59 -5.72 6.06
CA PRO A 81 1.44 -4.81 5.93
C PRO A 81 0.08 -5.53 5.91
N LEU A 82 0.05 -6.83 5.63
CA LEU A 82 -1.18 -7.63 5.60
C LEU A 82 -1.66 -8.07 6.98
N LEU A 83 -0.76 -8.05 7.97
CA LEU A 83 -0.97 -8.54 9.34
C LEU A 83 -0.81 -7.44 10.40
N THR A 84 -0.28 -6.26 10.01
CA THR A 84 -0.10 -5.15 10.93
C THR A 84 -1.45 -4.63 11.46
N ASP A 85 -1.62 -4.63 12.78
CA ASP A 85 -2.77 -4.07 13.48
C ASP A 85 -2.41 -2.88 14.40
N ASP A 86 -1.13 -2.53 14.52
CA ASP A 86 -0.63 -1.46 15.38
C ASP A 86 -0.08 -0.23 14.64
N GLY A 87 -0.19 0.93 15.30
CA GLY A 87 0.25 2.22 14.73
C GLY A 87 1.76 2.32 14.49
N PRO A 88 2.63 1.98 15.46
CA PRO A 88 4.08 1.97 15.29
C PRO A 88 4.56 1.15 14.08
N SER A 89 4.07 -0.07 13.91
CA SER A 89 4.35 -0.92 12.76
C SER A 89 3.95 -0.26 11.44
N ASN A 90 2.76 0.34 11.37
CA ASN A 90 2.32 1.06 10.17
C ASN A 90 3.26 2.23 9.82
N VAL A 91 3.72 2.99 10.82
CA VAL A 91 4.68 4.09 10.60
C VAL A 91 6.00 3.58 10.03
N VAL A 92 6.54 2.48 10.58
CA VAL A 92 7.79 1.89 10.08
C VAL A 92 7.59 1.37 8.65
N THR A 93 6.49 0.66 8.39
CA THR A 93 6.12 0.17 7.06
C THR A 93 6.00 1.30 6.04
N ASP A 94 5.29 2.39 6.35
CA ASP A 94 5.12 3.55 5.46
C ASP A 94 6.46 4.25 5.14
N LEU A 95 7.46 4.13 6.01
CA LEU A 95 8.80 4.67 5.78
C LEU A 95 9.67 3.78 4.88
N LEU A 96 9.45 2.47 4.93
CA LEU A 96 10.25 1.47 4.21
C LEU A 96 9.66 1.13 2.84
N MET A 97 8.34 1.23 2.72
CA MET A 97 7.58 0.75 1.58
C MET A 97 6.86 1.91 0.88
N MET A 98 6.60 1.74 -0.41
CA MET A 98 5.89 2.74 -1.20
C MET A 98 4.46 2.27 -1.44
N ASN A 99 3.49 3.16 -1.20
CA ASN A 99 2.09 2.85 -1.42
C ASN A 99 1.77 2.77 -2.93
N MET A 100 0.84 1.87 -3.28
CA MET A 100 0.39 1.72 -4.67
C MET A 100 -0.19 3.03 -5.21
N LEU A 101 -1.04 3.67 -4.42
CA LEU A 101 -1.65 4.96 -4.73
C LEU A 101 -1.59 5.91 -3.53
N GLU A 102 -1.16 7.14 -3.74
CA GLU A 102 -1.31 8.19 -2.73
C GLU A 102 -2.50 9.10 -3.04
N LEU A 103 -3.13 9.61 -1.99
CA LEU A 103 -4.19 10.62 -2.10
C LEU A 103 -3.73 11.96 -1.50
N ASP A 104 -4.18 13.06 -2.10
CA ASP A 104 -4.07 14.40 -1.54
C ASP A 104 -5.10 14.63 -0.41
N PRO A 105 -5.02 15.74 0.35
CA PRO A 105 -6.01 16.05 1.39
C PRO A 105 -7.47 16.21 0.91
N SER A 106 -7.69 16.28 -0.41
CA SER A 106 -9.02 16.30 -1.06
C SER A 106 -9.42 14.93 -1.62
N ASN A 107 -8.74 13.84 -1.22
CA ASN A 107 -8.92 12.47 -1.69
C ASN A 107 -8.71 12.29 -3.20
N LYS A 108 -7.84 13.09 -3.82
CA LYS A 108 -7.48 12.93 -5.24
C LYS A 108 -6.19 12.12 -5.38
N PRO A 109 -6.16 11.15 -6.31
CA PRO A 109 -4.94 10.45 -6.69
C PRO A 109 -3.76 11.39 -6.99
N LEU A 110 -2.62 11.13 -6.36
CA LEU A 110 -1.34 11.76 -6.65
C LEU A 110 -0.52 10.87 -7.60
N ALA A 111 0.25 11.49 -8.49
CA ALA A 111 1.14 10.78 -9.42
C ALA A 111 2.53 10.45 -8.83
N THR A 112 2.69 10.64 -7.51
CA THR A 112 3.96 10.45 -6.78
C THR A 112 4.19 9.01 -6.32
N SER A 113 3.12 8.21 -6.19
CA SER A 113 3.12 6.80 -5.82
C SER A 113 3.52 5.85 -6.96
N ILE A 114 3.39 4.53 -6.77
CA ILE A 114 3.64 3.51 -7.82
C ILE A 114 2.76 3.76 -9.05
N ILE A 115 1.47 3.98 -8.84
CA ILE A 115 0.51 4.31 -9.90
C ILE A 115 0.70 5.79 -10.28
N LYS A 116 1.03 6.07 -11.55
CA LYS A 116 1.19 7.44 -12.06
C LYS A 116 -0.08 8.01 -12.69
N GLU A 117 -0.85 7.15 -13.34
CA GLU A 117 -2.03 7.54 -14.10
C GLU A 117 -3.07 6.44 -14.08
N TRP A 118 -4.32 6.84 -14.32
CA TRP A 118 -5.44 5.93 -14.44
C TRP A 118 -6.46 6.50 -15.42
N SER A 119 -7.24 5.61 -16.01
CA SER A 119 -8.35 5.97 -16.87
C SER A 119 -9.52 5.02 -16.63
N ARG A 120 -10.72 5.55 -16.76
CA ARG A 120 -11.95 4.76 -16.68
C ARG A 120 -12.24 4.17 -18.07
N ILE A 121 -12.30 2.84 -18.18
CA ILE A 121 -12.71 2.15 -19.41
C ILE A 121 -14.23 2.17 -19.51
N ASP A 122 -14.91 1.77 -18.45
CA ASP A 122 -16.37 1.76 -18.34
C ASP A 122 -16.82 1.97 -16.88
N ASN A 123 -18.08 1.67 -16.58
CA ASN A 123 -18.60 1.93 -15.25
C ASN A 123 -17.94 1.12 -14.13
N SER A 124 -17.47 -0.08 -14.41
CA SER A 124 -16.85 -1.00 -13.45
C SER A 124 -15.40 -1.36 -13.79
N LYS A 125 -14.83 -0.85 -14.88
CA LYS A 125 -13.45 -1.14 -15.28
C LYS A 125 -12.56 0.09 -15.31
N PHE A 126 -11.39 -0.02 -14.71
CA PHE A 126 -10.38 1.03 -14.62
C PHE A 126 -9.04 0.48 -15.07
N LYS A 127 -8.36 1.22 -15.95
CA LYS A 127 -6.97 0.96 -16.33
C LYS A 127 -6.07 1.85 -15.49
N PHE A 128 -5.00 1.27 -14.97
CA PHE A 128 -3.96 1.94 -14.21
C PHE A 128 -2.62 1.70 -14.89
N THR A 129 -1.74 2.68 -14.85
CA THR A 129 -0.38 2.56 -15.35
C THR A 129 0.60 2.91 -14.24
N ILE A 130 1.59 2.05 -14.04
CA ILE A 130 2.62 2.25 -13.04
C ILE A 130 3.76 3.10 -13.58
N ARG A 131 4.56 3.66 -12.66
CA ARG A 131 5.79 4.37 -12.98
C ARG A 131 6.87 3.41 -13.44
N ASP A 132 7.64 3.88 -14.42
CA ASP A 132 8.87 3.24 -14.83
C ASP A 132 10.01 3.50 -13.83
N ASN A 133 11.06 2.67 -13.91
CA ASN A 133 12.31 2.83 -13.18
C ASN A 133 12.14 2.88 -11.65
N ILE A 134 11.15 2.18 -11.12
CA ILE A 134 11.05 1.87 -9.70
C ILE A 134 11.67 0.49 -9.47
N TYR A 135 12.45 0.37 -8.40
CA TYR A 135 13.14 -0.86 -8.07
C TYR A 135 12.95 -1.19 -6.60
N TRP A 136 12.70 -2.46 -6.32
CA TRP A 136 12.90 -3.07 -5.01
C TRP A 136 14.38 -2.97 -4.63
N ALA A 137 14.66 -2.63 -3.38
CA ALA A 137 16.02 -2.47 -2.87
C ALA A 137 16.32 -3.52 -1.77
N PRO A 138 16.63 -4.77 -2.14
CA PRO A 138 16.90 -5.83 -1.17
C PRO A 138 18.29 -5.72 -0.52
N SER A 139 19.12 -4.77 -0.96
CA SER A 139 20.47 -4.56 -0.44
C SER A 139 20.47 -3.62 0.77
N TYR A 140 21.24 -3.96 1.83
CA TYR A 140 21.55 -3.04 2.94
C TYR A 140 22.54 -1.93 2.50
N ASN A 141 23.18 -2.07 1.33
CA ASN A 141 24.14 -1.10 0.79
C ASN A 141 23.59 -0.45 -0.49
N ILE A 142 22.56 0.39 -0.33
CA ILE A 142 21.91 1.07 -1.46
C ILE A 142 22.77 2.26 -1.90
N ILE A 143 23.66 2.04 -2.86
CA ILE A 143 24.40 3.11 -3.55
C ILE A 143 23.55 3.84 -4.61
N GLY A 144 22.41 3.26 -5.01
CA GLY A 144 21.47 3.83 -5.97
C GLY A 144 20.16 3.05 -6.07
N ARG A 145 19.07 3.74 -6.40
CA ARG A 145 17.73 3.15 -6.63
C ARG A 145 17.50 2.87 -8.13
N ASN A 146 18.38 2.09 -8.73
CA ASN A 146 18.35 1.73 -10.14
C ASN A 146 18.78 0.28 -10.35
N GLU A 147 18.82 -0.18 -11.59
CA GLU A 147 19.25 -1.54 -11.96
C GLU A 147 20.74 -1.86 -11.67
N TYR A 148 21.55 -0.87 -11.30
CA TYR A 148 22.99 -0.98 -11.09
C TYR A 148 23.39 -0.93 -9.61
N SER A 149 22.49 -1.24 -8.68
CA SER A 149 22.86 -1.35 -7.26
C SER A 149 23.82 -2.52 -7.03
N ASP A 150 24.77 -2.33 -6.12
CA ASP A 150 25.62 -3.43 -5.65
C ASP A 150 24.79 -4.56 -5.02
N GLU A 151 25.27 -5.79 -5.21
CA GLU A 151 24.72 -6.97 -4.53
C GLU A 151 24.79 -6.80 -3.02
N LEU A 152 23.79 -7.33 -2.32
CA LEU A 152 23.74 -7.33 -0.86
C LEU A 152 25.00 -7.96 -0.22
N ASN A 153 25.60 -8.94 -0.89
CA ASN A 153 26.81 -9.61 -0.44
C ASN A 153 27.72 -9.99 -1.62
N PRO A 154 28.74 -9.18 -1.96
CA PRO A 154 29.62 -9.44 -3.09
C PRO A 154 30.46 -10.73 -2.92
N ASP A 155 30.60 -11.23 -1.69
CA ASP A 155 31.31 -12.47 -1.38
C ASP A 155 30.41 -13.73 -1.51
N ARG A 156 29.09 -13.54 -1.69
CA ARG A 156 28.10 -14.61 -1.91
C ARG A 156 27.34 -14.37 -3.23
N ILE A 157 28.04 -14.59 -4.34
CA ILE A 157 27.51 -14.54 -5.72
C ILE A 157 26.39 -15.59 -5.96
N SER A 158 26.19 -16.55 -5.04
CA SER A 158 25.12 -17.53 -5.14
C SER A 158 23.83 -16.97 -4.53
N GLN A 159 22.88 -16.59 -5.39
CA GLN A 159 21.43 -16.70 -5.14
C GLN A 159 21.02 -16.60 -3.66
N LEU A 160 20.81 -15.37 -3.18
CA LEU A 160 20.40 -15.09 -1.80
C LEU A 160 18.99 -15.63 -1.51
N MET A 161 18.10 -15.46 -2.48
CA MET A 161 16.74 -15.96 -2.41
C MET A 161 16.39 -16.63 -3.73
N THR A 162 15.71 -17.76 -3.64
CA THR A 162 15.15 -18.47 -4.79
C THR A 162 13.64 -18.30 -4.72
N GLY A 163 13.09 -17.49 -5.62
CA GLY A 163 11.67 -17.53 -5.91
C GLY A 163 11.32 -18.89 -6.52
N VAL A 164 10.15 -19.43 -6.22
CA VAL A 164 9.91 -20.86 -6.53
C VAL A 164 9.51 -21.12 -7.99
N ARG A 165 9.54 -20.10 -8.85
CA ARG A 165 9.51 -20.26 -10.30
C ARG A 165 10.90 -20.19 -10.95
N GLY A 166 11.95 -20.42 -10.16
CA GLY A 166 13.34 -20.35 -10.63
C GLY A 166 13.87 -18.92 -10.82
N GLY A 167 13.02 -17.92 -10.56
CA GLY A 167 13.48 -16.56 -10.30
C GLY A 167 14.35 -16.56 -9.05
N TYR A 168 15.34 -15.68 -9.01
CA TYR A 168 16.20 -15.55 -7.85
C TYR A 168 16.60 -14.10 -7.64
N SER A 169 16.90 -13.77 -6.39
CA SER A 169 17.57 -12.54 -6.03
C SER A 169 18.97 -12.86 -5.58
N ASN A 170 19.95 -12.24 -6.22
CA ASN A 170 21.33 -12.12 -5.73
C ASN A 170 21.51 -10.88 -4.83
N GLY A 171 20.41 -10.21 -4.44
CA GLY A 171 20.45 -8.98 -3.65
C GLY A 171 20.67 -7.73 -4.48
N GLN A 172 20.65 -7.82 -5.82
CA GLN A 172 20.53 -6.65 -6.69
C GLN A 172 19.09 -6.15 -6.71
N ASN A 173 18.96 -4.86 -6.98
CA ASN A 173 17.68 -4.21 -7.20
C ASN A 173 16.88 -4.91 -8.29
N GLN A 174 15.63 -5.22 -7.99
CA GLN A 174 14.69 -5.83 -8.93
C GLN A 174 13.68 -4.78 -9.36
N LYS A 175 13.40 -4.68 -10.66
CA LYS A 175 12.43 -3.71 -11.16
C LYS A 175 11.05 -4.04 -10.58
N VAL A 176 10.35 -3.03 -10.08
CA VAL A 176 8.92 -3.12 -9.76
C VAL A 176 8.15 -3.27 -11.06
N THR A 177 7.23 -4.22 -11.08
CA THR A 177 6.39 -4.55 -12.24
C THR A 177 4.92 -4.51 -11.87
N VAL A 178 4.06 -4.58 -12.89
CA VAL A 178 2.62 -4.72 -12.68
C VAL A 178 2.27 -5.95 -11.84
N LYS A 179 3.07 -7.02 -11.92
CA LYS A 179 2.83 -8.25 -11.16
C LYS A 179 2.88 -8.03 -9.66
N ASP A 180 3.76 -7.14 -9.19
CA ASP A 180 3.81 -6.75 -7.77
C ASP A 180 2.50 -6.11 -7.32
N VAL A 181 1.91 -5.24 -8.15
CA VAL A 181 0.63 -4.57 -7.85
C VAL A 181 -0.52 -5.57 -7.83
N ILE A 182 -0.60 -6.42 -8.86
CA ILE A 182 -1.64 -7.46 -8.95
C ILE A 182 -1.53 -8.40 -7.76
N PHE A 183 -0.33 -8.89 -7.46
CA PHE A 183 -0.07 -9.75 -6.31
C PHE A 183 -0.51 -9.10 -5.00
N THR A 184 -0.15 -7.83 -4.80
CA THR A 184 -0.52 -7.07 -3.60
C THR A 184 -2.03 -7.02 -3.42
N LEU A 185 -2.77 -6.60 -4.46
CA LEU A 185 -4.23 -6.52 -4.41
C LEU A 185 -4.88 -7.88 -4.15
N LEU A 186 -4.36 -8.92 -4.79
CA LEU A 186 -4.84 -10.29 -4.57
C LEU A 186 -4.56 -10.76 -3.13
N ALA A 187 -3.37 -10.49 -2.60
CA ALA A 187 -3.00 -10.84 -1.23
C ALA A 187 -3.88 -10.10 -0.21
N CYS A 188 -4.09 -8.80 -0.39
CA CYS A 188 -5.02 -8.01 0.41
C CYS A 188 -6.45 -8.57 0.37
N SER A 189 -6.90 -9.13 -0.76
CA SER A 189 -8.24 -9.71 -0.91
C SER A 189 -8.40 -11.13 -0.38
N ASN A 190 -7.31 -11.78 0.04
CA ASN A 190 -7.30 -13.19 0.39
C ASN A 190 -7.30 -13.39 1.92
N SER A 191 -8.33 -14.07 2.41
CA SER A 191 -8.54 -14.31 3.85
C SER A 191 -7.55 -15.26 4.51
N LEU A 192 -6.69 -15.93 3.75
CA LEU A 192 -5.65 -16.79 4.30
C LEU A 192 -4.39 -16.00 4.70
N VAL A 193 -4.17 -14.85 4.08
CA VAL A 193 -2.91 -14.09 4.17
C VAL A 193 -3.09 -12.65 4.65
N SER A 194 -4.33 -12.14 4.67
CA SER A 194 -4.67 -10.80 5.15
C SER A 194 -5.66 -10.91 6.32
N GLU A 195 -5.48 -10.05 7.32
CA GLU A 195 -6.45 -9.90 8.42
C GLU A 195 -7.68 -9.05 8.03
N THR A 196 -7.58 -8.28 6.95
CA THR A 196 -8.63 -7.35 6.51
C THR A 196 -9.14 -7.59 5.08
N PRO A 197 -9.38 -8.85 4.65
CA PRO A 197 -9.80 -9.16 3.27
C PRO A 197 -11.15 -8.53 2.91
N SER A 198 -11.99 -8.27 3.91
CA SER A 198 -13.28 -7.60 3.75
C SER A 198 -13.20 -6.19 3.18
N TYR A 199 -12.06 -5.51 3.34
CA TYR A 199 -11.84 -4.22 2.71
C TYR A 199 -11.70 -4.33 1.20
N PHE A 200 -11.41 -5.50 0.67
CA PHE A 200 -11.19 -5.74 -0.76
C PHE A 200 -12.33 -6.51 -1.44
N TYR A 201 -13.49 -6.67 -0.78
CA TYR A 201 -14.63 -7.39 -1.39
C TYR A 201 -15.22 -6.72 -2.64
N TRP A 202 -14.89 -5.45 -2.87
CA TRP A 202 -15.23 -4.72 -4.08
C TRP A 202 -14.38 -5.13 -5.29
N LEU A 203 -13.23 -5.78 -5.06
CA LEU A 203 -12.33 -6.20 -6.12
C LEU A 203 -12.96 -7.42 -6.81
N SER A 204 -13.58 -7.17 -7.96
CA SER A 204 -14.13 -8.25 -8.79
C SER A 204 -12.98 -9.01 -9.42
N ASP A 205 -12.13 -8.31 -10.20
CA ASP A 205 -11.02 -8.88 -10.96
C ASP A 205 -9.83 -7.90 -11.03
N VAL A 206 -8.64 -8.43 -11.28
CA VAL A 206 -7.43 -7.66 -11.55
C VAL A 206 -6.46 -8.44 -12.45
N TYR A 207 -6.00 -7.83 -13.55
CA TYR A 207 -5.13 -8.49 -14.52
C TYR A 207 -4.22 -7.51 -15.28
N GLU A 208 -3.13 -8.03 -15.85
CA GLU A 208 -2.19 -7.28 -16.70
C GLU A 208 -2.91 -6.75 -17.95
N ASP A 209 -2.61 -5.52 -18.39
CA ASP A 209 -3.07 -5.04 -19.68
C ASP A 209 -2.32 -5.78 -20.81
N PRO A 210 -3.01 -6.48 -21.72
CA PRO A 210 -2.35 -7.23 -22.78
C PRO A 210 -1.61 -6.35 -23.80
N ILE A 211 -1.83 -5.04 -23.79
CA ILE A 211 -1.22 -4.09 -24.73
C ILE A 211 -0.01 -3.37 -24.13
N ASP A 212 0.02 -3.20 -22.81
CA ASP A 212 1.00 -2.37 -22.12
C ASP A 212 1.50 -3.06 -20.83
N GLU A 213 2.76 -3.48 -20.84
CA GLU A 213 3.40 -4.22 -19.74
C GLU A 213 3.49 -3.45 -18.41
N ASN A 214 3.34 -2.12 -18.46
CA ASN A 214 3.32 -1.25 -17.28
C ASN A 214 1.89 -0.89 -16.86
N SER A 215 0.87 -1.52 -17.45
CA SER A 215 -0.52 -1.27 -17.13
C SER A 215 -1.23 -2.51 -16.62
N PHE A 216 -2.25 -2.27 -15.80
CA PHE A 216 -3.18 -3.30 -15.34
C PHE A 216 -4.60 -2.76 -15.32
N ILE A 217 -5.55 -3.69 -15.29
CA ILE A 217 -6.96 -3.41 -15.26
C ILE A 217 -7.53 -3.94 -13.95
N ILE A 218 -8.30 -3.11 -13.26
CA ILE A 218 -9.14 -3.50 -12.13
C ILE A 218 -10.59 -3.52 -12.60
N GLU A 219 -11.31 -4.59 -12.28
CA GLU A 219 -12.75 -4.65 -12.35
C GLU A 219 -13.35 -4.57 -10.94
N ILE A 220 -14.33 -3.70 -10.76
CA ILE A 220 -15.02 -3.50 -9.48
C ILE A 220 -16.41 -4.14 -9.50
N ASP A 221 -16.82 -4.63 -8.34
CA ASP A 221 -18.19 -5.00 -8.04
C ASP A 221 -18.51 -4.60 -6.60
N GLY A 222 -19.18 -3.46 -6.44
CA GLY A 222 -19.52 -2.90 -5.13
C GLY A 222 -20.41 -3.80 -4.28
N ASN A 223 -21.11 -4.75 -4.91
CA ASN A 223 -22.02 -5.67 -4.23
C ASN A 223 -22.04 -7.04 -4.93
N PRO A 224 -21.17 -7.98 -4.54
CA PRO A 224 -21.13 -9.30 -5.18
C PRO A 224 -22.39 -10.15 -4.92
N SER A 225 -23.33 -9.68 -4.08
CA SER A 225 -24.61 -10.37 -3.85
C SER A 225 -25.65 -10.07 -4.93
N THR A 226 -25.42 -9.09 -5.82
CA THR A 226 -26.32 -8.80 -6.95
C THR A 226 -25.91 -9.56 -8.20
N SER A 227 -26.87 -9.80 -9.09
CA SER A 227 -26.60 -10.45 -10.38
C SER A 227 -25.86 -9.54 -11.38
N GLU A 228 -25.87 -8.24 -11.15
CA GLU A 228 -25.20 -7.23 -11.98
C GLU A 228 -24.02 -6.64 -11.20
N LYS A 229 -22.91 -6.35 -11.89
CA LYS A 229 -21.74 -5.70 -11.27
C LYS A 229 -22.11 -4.28 -10.84
N GLU A 230 -22.00 -3.98 -9.56
CA GLU A 230 -22.27 -2.63 -9.05
C GLU A 230 -21.06 -1.70 -9.26
N PRO A 231 -21.20 -0.58 -10.00
CA PRO A 231 -20.08 0.28 -10.37
C PRO A 231 -19.63 1.23 -9.25
N TYR A 232 -20.20 1.12 -8.05
CA TYR A 232 -19.89 2.01 -6.94
C TYR A 232 -19.16 1.25 -5.84
N ALA A 233 -17.86 1.48 -5.76
CA ALA A 233 -17.04 1.09 -4.63
C ALA A 233 -16.15 2.27 -4.26
N ASP A 234 -16.07 2.58 -2.97
CA ASP A 234 -15.09 3.53 -2.46
C ASP A 234 -13.73 2.82 -2.34
N PHE A 235 -13.06 2.65 -3.47
CA PHE A 235 -11.82 1.88 -3.56
C PHE A 235 -10.56 2.75 -3.56
N TRP A 236 -10.68 4.06 -3.77
CA TRP A 236 -9.53 4.95 -3.92
C TRP A 236 -8.61 4.94 -2.70
N TRP A 237 -9.18 5.06 -1.49
CA TRP A 237 -8.39 5.01 -0.26
C TRP A 237 -7.85 3.60 0.03
N ARG A 238 -8.45 2.56 -0.55
CA ARG A 238 -8.04 1.15 -0.39
C ARG A 238 -6.84 0.79 -1.28
N LEU A 239 -6.59 1.60 -2.31
CA LEU A 239 -5.36 1.52 -3.10
C LEU A 239 -4.18 2.22 -2.42
N ASN A 240 -4.40 2.97 -1.33
CA ASN A 240 -3.33 3.51 -0.50
C ASN A 240 -2.82 2.45 0.48
N PHE A 241 -2.19 1.42 -0.09
CA PHE A 241 -1.64 0.29 0.62
C PHE A 241 -0.19 0.04 0.15
N PRO A 242 0.74 -0.33 1.05
CA PRO A 242 2.12 -0.63 0.69
C PRO A 242 2.23 -1.72 -0.37
N LEU A 243 3.01 -1.47 -1.43
CA LEU A 243 3.26 -2.46 -2.46
C LEU A 243 4.04 -3.65 -1.87
N LEU A 244 3.68 -4.87 -2.24
CA LEU A 244 4.38 -6.09 -1.86
C LEU A 244 5.21 -6.65 -3.03
N PRO A 245 6.41 -7.21 -2.76
CA PRO A 245 7.26 -7.78 -3.80
C PRO A 245 6.80 -9.19 -4.19
N GLU A 246 6.11 -9.32 -5.33
CA GLU A 246 5.56 -10.60 -5.81
C GLU A 246 6.64 -11.66 -5.95
N PHE A 247 7.78 -11.29 -6.53
CA PHE A 247 8.85 -12.23 -6.81
C PHE A 247 9.49 -12.83 -5.54
N PHE A 248 9.40 -12.13 -4.40
CA PHE A 248 9.87 -12.62 -3.10
C PHE A 248 8.84 -13.51 -2.43
N LEU A 249 7.56 -13.13 -2.50
CA LEU A 249 6.51 -13.74 -1.69
C LEU A 249 5.75 -14.87 -2.41
N ASN A 250 5.73 -14.87 -3.74
CA ASN A 250 5.02 -15.82 -4.56
C ASN A 250 5.92 -17.00 -4.96
N SER A 251 5.91 -18.05 -4.13
CA SER A 251 6.94 -19.08 -4.18
C SER A 251 6.38 -20.50 -3.87
N SER A 252 5.57 -21.09 -4.77
CA SER A 252 5.60 -22.49 -5.31
C SER A 252 4.24 -22.97 -5.85
N ASP A 253 4.23 -23.44 -7.10
CA ASP A 253 3.30 -24.46 -7.63
C ASP A 253 1.80 -24.12 -7.85
N THR A 254 1.26 -24.72 -8.90
CA THR A 254 -0.06 -24.48 -9.50
C THR A 254 -1.17 -25.19 -8.72
N THR A 255 -1.74 -24.55 -7.72
CA THR A 255 -3.16 -24.77 -7.41
C THR A 255 -3.86 -23.46 -7.08
N ILE A 256 -4.82 -23.13 -7.94
CA ILE A 256 -5.70 -21.95 -7.87
C ILE A 256 -6.68 -22.12 -6.72
N THR A 257 -6.91 -21.09 -5.90
CA THR A 257 -8.05 -21.09 -4.97
C THR A 257 -8.70 -19.70 -4.87
N GLN A 258 -9.24 -19.21 -5.98
CA GLN A 258 -10.24 -18.13 -6.15
C GLN A 258 -10.21 -16.88 -5.23
N THR A 259 -10.39 -15.67 -5.79
CA THR A 259 -10.81 -14.51 -4.97
C THR A 259 -12.12 -14.83 -4.22
N ILE A 260 -12.51 -14.01 -3.22
CA ILE A 260 -13.83 -14.17 -2.58
C ILE A 260 -15.00 -14.11 -3.58
N SER A 261 -14.77 -13.52 -4.76
CA SER A 261 -15.69 -13.41 -5.89
C SER A 261 -15.56 -14.57 -6.90
N GLY A 262 -14.74 -15.59 -6.62
CA GLY A 262 -14.62 -16.79 -7.46
C GLY A 262 -13.58 -16.70 -8.59
N ILE A 263 -12.76 -15.64 -8.66
CA ILE A 263 -11.83 -15.44 -9.79
C ILE A 263 -10.56 -16.24 -9.59
N ASN A 264 -10.23 -17.07 -10.59
CA ASN A 264 -9.04 -17.90 -10.60
C ASN A 264 -7.76 -17.07 -10.47
N MET A 265 -7.13 -17.12 -9.30
CA MET A 265 -5.87 -16.44 -9.03
C MET A 265 -4.68 -17.20 -9.61
N THR A 266 -3.71 -16.47 -10.14
CA THR A 266 -2.40 -17.02 -10.50
C THR A 266 -1.43 -16.67 -9.36
N GLY A 267 -1.02 -17.64 -8.53
CA GLY A 267 0.11 -17.47 -7.59
C GLY A 267 -0.19 -17.42 -6.08
N LEU A 268 -1.43 -17.22 -5.64
CA LEU A 268 -1.79 -17.40 -4.22
C LEU A 268 -2.48 -18.75 -4.05
N TYR A 269 -1.91 -19.63 -3.22
CA TYR A 269 -2.38 -20.99 -2.96
C TYR A 269 -2.46 -21.24 -1.46
N ALA A 270 -3.30 -22.18 -1.03
CA ALA A 270 -3.66 -22.34 0.38
C ALA A 270 -2.48 -22.61 1.34
N SER A 271 -1.38 -23.19 0.84
CA SER A 271 -0.18 -23.45 1.64
C SER A 271 0.91 -22.38 1.52
N ILE A 272 0.65 -21.23 0.90
CA ILE A 272 1.63 -20.14 0.76
C ILE A 272 2.14 -19.66 2.12
N VAL A 273 1.27 -19.65 3.13
CA VAL A 273 1.60 -19.23 4.51
C VAL A 273 2.65 -20.12 5.19
N ASN A 274 2.83 -21.35 4.71
CA ASN A 274 3.82 -22.30 5.24
C ASN A 274 5.08 -22.36 4.36
N THR A 275 5.25 -21.41 3.44
CA THR A 275 6.48 -21.34 2.63
C THR A 275 7.56 -20.64 3.43
N PRO A 276 8.84 -21.07 3.31
CA PRO A 276 9.93 -20.38 4.00
C PRO A 276 10.02 -18.88 3.66
N ALA A 277 9.69 -18.51 2.42
CA ALA A 277 9.68 -17.12 1.98
C ALA A 277 8.58 -16.31 2.68
N TRP A 278 7.36 -16.87 2.78
CA TRP A 278 6.26 -16.22 3.49
C TRP A 278 6.51 -16.16 4.99
N GLU A 279 6.95 -17.25 5.62
CA GLU A 279 7.31 -17.28 7.04
C GLU A 279 8.39 -16.23 7.35
N SER A 280 9.43 -16.15 6.52
CA SER A 280 10.47 -15.12 6.68
C SER A 280 9.95 -13.71 6.47
N PHE A 281 8.98 -13.49 5.58
CA PHE A 281 8.36 -12.18 5.40
C PHE A 281 7.44 -11.81 6.56
N SER A 282 6.60 -12.75 7.02
CA SER A 282 5.67 -12.55 8.14
C SER A 282 6.38 -12.43 9.48
N GLU A 283 7.53 -13.08 9.66
CA GLU A 283 8.28 -13.02 10.92
C GLU A 283 9.42 -11.99 10.87
N SER A 284 9.93 -11.65 9.68
CA SER A 284 11.25 -11.02 9.54
C SER A 284 11.38 -10.05 8.36
N ALA A 285 10.32 -9.38 7.89
CA ALA A 285 10.47 -8.42 6.77
C ALA A 285 11.62 -7.40 6.97
N PHE A 286 12.02 -7.07 8.22
CA PHE A 286 13.26 -6.30 8.49
C PHE A 286 14.07 -6.73 9.73
N GLY A 287 13.98 -7.99 10.15
CA GLY A 287 14.91 -8.62 11.11
C GLY A 287 15.25 -7.79 12.36
N CYS A 288 14.27 -7.60 13.25
CA CYS A 288 14.48 -7.05 14.59
C CYS A 288 14.24 -8.14 15.64
#